data_AF-A0A7G1KUC1-F1
#
_entry.id   AF-A0A7G1KUC1-F1
#
_cell.length_a   1.000
_cell.length_b   1.000
_cell.length_c   1.000
_cell.angle_alpha   90.00
_cell.angle_beta   90.00
_cell.angle_gamma   90.00
#
_symmetry.space_group_name_H-M   'P 1'
#
loop_
_entity.id
_entity.type
_entity.pdbx_description
1 polymer ?
#
loop_
_entity_poly.entity_id
_entity_poly.type
_entity_poly.pdbx_seq_one_letter_code
_entity_poly.pdbx_strand_id
1 'polypeptide(L)'
;MNESQIDLAHAVALGSIGDEDRRAVHDLLDSGDAALRADFDREVQQTREALTVFASASAEPPPPALRTHLLAAIAENQAPATATHHHQQQ
;
A
#
# COMPACT_ATOMS: atom_id res chain seq x y z
N MET A 1 8.02 -1.33 21.82
CA MET A 1 8.26 -0.11 21.02
C MET A 1 8.45 1.09 21.93
N ASN A 2 9.25 2.06 21.51
CA ASN A 2 9.33 3.38 22.14
C ASN A 2 8.32 4.36 21.49
N GLU A 3 8.19 5.55 22.06
CA GLU A 3 7.24 6.58 21.62
C GLU A 3 7.48 7.02 20.17
N SER A 4 8.75 7.22 19.77
CA SER A 4 9.07 7.61 18.38
C SER A 4 8.73 6.53 17.35
N GLN A 5 8.82 5.24 17.72
CA GLN A 5 8.39 4.15 16.86
C GLN A 5 6.86 4.06 16.74
N ILE A 6 6.13 4.46 17.78
CA ILE A 6 4.66 4.54 17.75
C ILE A 6 4.24 5.69 16.84
N ASP A 7 4.83 6.88 17.01
CA ASP A 7 4.57 8.04 16.15
C ASP A 7 4.86 7.72 14.68
N LEU A 8 5.97 7.01 14.42
CA LEU A 8 6.33 6.55 13.08
C LEU A 8 5.29 5.57 12.52
N ALA A 9 4.77 4.63 13.33
CA ALA A 9 3.72 3.70 12.92
C ALA A 9 2.43 4.44 12.54
N HIS A 10 2.04 5.48 13.29
CA HIS A 10 0.88 6.32 12.96
C HIS A 10 1.11 7.13 11.68
N ALA A 11 2.29 7.72 11.50
CA ALA A 11 2.65 8.44 10.28
C ALA A 11 2.60 7.52 9.04
N VAL A 12 3.11 6.28 9.17
CA VAL A 12 3.03 5.23 8.14
C VAL A 12 1.58 4.87 7.82
N ALA A 13 0.74 4.68 8.85
CA ALA A 13 -0.66 4.33 8.66
C ALA A 13 -1.46 5.44 7.95
N LEU A 14 -1.16 6.71 8.24
CA LEU A 14 -1.75 7.87 7.58
C LEU A 14 -1.21 8.11 6.15
N GLY A 15 -0.16 7.41 5.73
CA GLY A 15 0.52 7.66 4.46
C GLY A 15 1.27 8.99 4.42
N SER A 16 1.56 9.59 5.59
CA SER A 16 2.18 10.91 5.74
C SER A 16 3.68 10.83 6.03
N ILE A 17 4.37 9.86 5.43
CA ILE A 17 5.80 9.63 5.67
C ILE A 17 6.69 10.34 4.66
N GLY A 18 7.73 11.02 5.17
CA GLY A 18 8.81 11.56 4.36
C GLY A 18 9.91 10.55 4.04
N ASP A 19 10.97 11.00 3.37
CA ASP A 19 12.13 10.15 3.07
C ASP A 19 12.95 9.78 4.31
N GLU A 20 12.89 10.60 5.36
CA GLU A 20 13.48 10.30 6.66
C GLU A 20 12.72 9.18 7.36
N ASP A 21 11.41 9.30 7.48
CA ASP A 21 10.54 8.27 8.05
C ASP A 21 10.65 6.95 7.30
N ARG A 22 10.74 7.00 5.95
CA ARG A 22 10.92 5.80 5.13
C ARG A 22 12.23 5.08 5.45
N ARG A 23 13.31 5.81 5.69
CA ARG A 23 14.59 5.23 6.14
C ARG A 23 14.47 4.65 7.54
N ALA A 24 13.83 5.36 8.46
CA ALA A 24 13.60 4.86 9.82
C ALA A 24 12.76 3.57 9.85
N VAL A 25 11.75 3.46 8.99
CA VAL A 25 10.99 2.21 8.81
C VAL A 25 11.89 1.11 8.29
N HIS A 26 12.69 1.37 7.26
CA HIS A 26 13.61 0.37 6.71
C HIS A 26 14.60 -0.13 7.78
N ASP A 27 15.23 0.77 8.53
CA ASP A 27 16.15 0.43 9.61
C ASP A 27 15.48 -0.38 10.73
N LEU A 28 14.22 -0.05 11.07
CA LEU A 28 13.43 -0.81 12.03
C LEU A 28 13.14 -2.22 11.52
N LEU A 29 12.71 -2.35 10.27
CA LEU A 29 12.41 -3.63 9.64
C LEU A 29 13.67 -4.50 9.50
N ASP A 30 14.85 -3.89 9.34
CA ASP A 30 16.13 -4.58 9.18
C ASP A 30 16.89 -4.83 10.49
N SER A 31 16.42 -4.25 11.61
CA SER A 31 17.07 -4.34 12.94
C SER A 31 17.27 -5.77 13.49
N GLY A 32 16.67 -6.78 12.85
CA GLY A 32 16.72 -8.18 13.27
C GLY A 32 15.80 -8.53 14.45
N ASP A 33 15.16 -7.54 15.08
CA ASP A 33 14.21 -7.75 16.15
C ASP A 33 12.81 -8.06 15.60
N ALA A 34 12.49 -9.36 15.54
CA ALA A 34 11.21 -9.82 15.03
C ALA A 34 10.02 -9.44 15.93
N ALA A 35 10.22 -9.30 17.24
CA ALA A 35 9.15 -8.90 18.16
C ALA A 35 8.81 -7.43 17.98
N LEU A 36 9.84 -6.58 17.87
CA LEU A 36 9.67 -5.16 17.58
C LEU A 36 8.97 -4.95 16.22
N ARG A 37 9.36 -5.71 15.19
CA ARG A 37 8.71 -5.66 13.86
C ARG A 37 7.23 -6.01 13.95
N ALA A 38 6.90 -7.11 14.64
CA ALA A 38 5.52 -7.54 14.81
C ALA A 38 4.67 -6.52 15.58
N ASP A 39 5.24 -5.91 16.62
CA ASP A 39 4.58 -4.85 17.38
C ASP A 39 4.32 -3.61 16.51
N PHE A 40 5.30 -3.21 15.70
CA PHE A 40 5.18 -2.07 14.77
C PHE A 40 4.10 -2.31 13.71
N ASP A 41 4.13 -3.48 13.07
CA ASP A 41 3.13 -3.86 12.07
C ASP A 41 1.73 -3.89 12.67
N ARG A 42 1.58 -4.38 13.91
CA ARG A 42 0.29 -4.37 14.62
C ARG A 42 -0.24 -2.95 14.83
N GLU A 43 0.61 -2.02 15.26
CA GLU A 43 0.21 -0.62 15.47
C GLU A 43 -0.23 0.05 14.16
N VAL A 44 0.51 -0.19 13.07
CA VAL A 44 0.14 0.28 11.72
C VAL A 44 -1.23 -0.27 11.31
N GLN A 45 -1.47 -1.58 11.51
CA GLN A 45 -2.74 -2.20 11.12
C GLN A 45 -3.92 -1.70 11.95
N GLN A 46 -3.76 -1.59 13.28
CA GLN A 46 -4.82 -1.05 14.15
C GLN A 46 -5.21 0.38 13.75
N THR A 47 -4.22 1.21 13.42
CA THR A 47 -4.47 2.57 12.95
C THR A 47 -5.22 2.56 11.61
N ARG A 48 -4.83 1.68 10.67
CA ARG A 48 -5.54 1.52 9.38
C ARG A 48 -6.96 1.02 9.53
N GLU A 49 -7.22 0.12 10.47
CA GLU A 49 -8.58 -0.36 10.78
C GLU A 49 -9.46 0.79 11.28
N ALA A 50 -8.94 1.60 12.21
CA ALA A 50 -9.63 2.79 12.69
C ALA A 50 -9.92 3.79 11.56
N LEU A 51 -8.93 4.03 10.68
CA LEU A 51 -9.09 4.90 9.50
C LEU A 51 -10.09 4.33 8.50
N THR A 52 -10.17 3.01 8.34
CA THR A 52 -11.15 2.35 7.46
C THR A 52 -12.57 2.62 7.94
N VAL A 53 -12.82 2.46 9.25
CA VAL A 53 -14.12 2.79 9.87
C VAL A 53 -14.42 4.28 9.70
N PHE A 54 -13.43 5.14 9.94
CA PHE A 54 -13.59 6.59 9.77
C PHE A 54 -13.94 6.98 8.32
N ALA A 55 -13.21 6.46 7.33
CA ALA A 55 -13.42 6.77 5.91
C ALA A 55 -14.79 6.29 5.40
N SER A 56 -15.36 5.23 5.99
CA SER A 56 -16.69 4.76 5.62
C SER A 56 -17.79 5.78 5.90
N ALA A 57 -17.60 6.67 6.88
CA ALA A 57 -18.57 7.69 7.26
C ALA A 57 -18.64 8.86 6.26
N SER A 58 -17.60 9.08 5.46
CA SER A 58 -17.50 10.19 4.50
C SER A 58 -17.44 9.70 3.04
N ALA A 59 -17.86 8.46 2.78
CA ALA A 59 -17.79 7.86 1.47
C ALA A 59 -18.80 8.49 0.50
N GLU A 60 -18.27 9.08 -0.58
CA GLU A 60 -19.06 9.62 -1.68
C GLU A 60 -19.07 8.66 -2.88
N PRO A 61 -20.20 8.53 -3.60
CA PRO A 61 -20.27 7.65 -4.76
C PRO A 61 -19.35 8.15 -5.89
N PRO A 62 -18.55 7.27 -6.52
CA PRO A 62 -17.69 7.67 -7.63
C PRO A 62 -18.50 7.98 -8.89
N PRO A 63 -17.93 8.73 -9.86
CA PRO A 63 -18.55 8.97 -11.15
C PRO A 63 -18.88 7.65 -11.88
N PRO A 64 -20.07 7.51 -12.50
CA PRO A 64 -20.53 6.25 -13.07
C PRO A 64 -19.63 5.71 -14.21
N ALA A 65 -19.00 6.62 -14.97
CA ALA A 65 -18.07 6.26 -16.04
C ALA A 65 -16.76 5.62 -15.53
N LEU A 66 -16.39 5.85 -14.26
CA LEU A 66 -15.14 5.37 -13.69
C LEU A 66 -15.04 3.85 -13.74
N ARG A 67 -16.14 3.14 -13.45
CA ARG A 67 -16.18 1.69 -13.49
C ARG A 67 -15.83 1.15 -14.88
N THR A 68 -16.42 1.71 -15.93
CA THR A 68 -16.16 1.31 -17.32
C THR A 68 -14.70 1.56 -17.70
N HIS A 69 -14.16 2.73 -17.36
CA HIS A 69 -12.77 3.07 -17.66
C HIS A 69 -11.78 2.15 -16.93
N LEU A 70 -12.02 1.84 -15.65
CA LEU A 70 -11.17 0.94 -14.88
C LEU A 70 -11.18 -0.48 -15.47
N LEU A 71 -12.35 -1.00 -15.85
CA LEU A 71 -12.46 -2.33 -16.44
C LEU A 71 -11.79 -2.42 -17.81
N ALA A 72 -11.89 -1.36 -18.63
CA ALA A 72 -11.17 -1.28 -19.90
C ALA A 72 -9.65 -1.26 -19.70
N ALA A 73 -9.14 -0.41 -18.78
CA ALA A 73 -7.72 -0.33 -18.46
C ALA A 73 -7.15 -1.66 -17.93
N ILE A 74 -7.92 -2.39 -17.10
CA ILE A 74 -7.53 -3.72 -16.62
C ILE A 74 -7.45 -4.72 -17.79
N ALA A 75 -8.40 -4.69 -18.73
CA ALA A 75 -8.40 -5.57 -19.89
C ALA A 75 -7.21 -5.28 -20.83
N GLU A 76 -6.88 -4.00 -21.03
CA GLU A 76 -5.70 -3.57 -21.80
C GLU A 76 -4.39 -4.02 -21.13
N ASN A 77 -4.27 -3.90 -19.81
CA ASN A 77 -3.08 -4.33 -19.07
C ASN A 77 -2.95 -5.87 -18.95
N GLN A 78 -4.07 -6.60 -19.08
CA GLN A 78 -4.08 -8.06 -19.16
C GLN A 78 -3.97 -8.60 -20.59
N ALA A 79 -3.94 -7.73 -21.61
CA ALA A 79 -3.69 -8.14 -22.97
C ALA A 79 -2.30 -8.80 -23.02
N PRO A 80 -2.20 -10.08 -23.41
CA PRO A 80 -0.96 -10.81 -23.27
C PRO A 80 0.11 -10.21 -24.20
N ALA A 81 1.34 -10.14 -23.70
CA ALA A 81 2.56 -9.84 -24.47
C ALA A 81 2.88 -10.90 -25.55
N THR A 82 1.90 -11.69 -26.00
CA THR A 82 2.02 -12.78 -26.96
C THR A 82 1.66 -12.34 -28.37
N ALA A 83 2.15 -11.17 -28.80
CA ALA A 83 2.09 -10.75 -30.20
C ALA A 83 3.48 -10.60 -30.86
N THR A 84 4.56 -11.06 -30.21
CA THR A 84 5.92 -10.98 -30.78
C THR A 84 6.77 -12.24 -30.57
N HIS A 85 6.22 -13.43 -30.84
CA HIS A 85 7.02 -14.65 -31.05
C HIS A 85 6.41 -15.55 -32.13
N HIS A 86 6.23 -15.01 -33.35
CA HIS A 86 6.04 -15.87 -34.51
C HIS A 86 6.74 -15.27 -35.74
N HIS A 87 7.50 -16.14 -36.42
CA HIS A 87 8.09 -15.97 -37.75
C HIS A 87 9.58 -15.58 -37.84
N GLN A 88 10.47 -16.41 -37.30
CA GLN A 88 11.68 -16.81 -38.04
C GLN A 88 12.15 -18.15 -37.48
N GLN A 89 12.22 -19.15 -38.36
CA GLN A 89 13.15 -20.29 -38.43
C GLN A 89 12.51 -21.28 -39.41
N GLN A 90 12.67 -21.00 -40.71
CA GLN A 90 12.68 -22.01 -41.77
C GLN A 90 14.15 -22.35 -42.04
#